data_AF-W2J219-F1
#
_entry.id   AF-W2J219-F1
#
_cell.length_a   1.000
_cell.length_b   1.000
_cell.length_c   1.000
_cell.angle_alpha   90.00
_cell.angle_beta   90.00
_cell.angle_gamma   90.00
#
_symmetry.space_group_name_H-M   'P 1'
#
loop_
_entity.id
_entity.type
_entity.pdbx_description
1 polymer ?
#
loop_
_entity_poly.entity_id
_entity_poly.type
_entity_poly.pdbx_seq_one_letter_code
_entity_poly.pdbx_strand_id
1 'polypeptide(L)'
;MITAINNGGAAVAPVGRQDTTGAVDLRLRDWADSTLQEWTKQVEADWRRQQHREGMARLRTHRRSQLKSMQNERAQLELQYNQYLAQSKRAATKRNESELSQAMNRLVLESDALRTENVDLWKRLQQHKRLCSLTEQGLNDFRTENDDASNENVYEASQKSQWTTRSHDLGWRVHFRHSESSFFFHPFAREQFEDVITQTKDSLDNNLPHIKRVGTLFGWSMHYAPPTQREDQSVLTQARFTTRFACSLDDMNNTIRTSKVAALPLIVTPPDWDRSQRNKASTQVLQEIEKDAYVMACNFPGPVHLRYLYFLRRLSRTMANGMRKVFFVQVVASSKENERSRAAEEPQDEVEWVQGGGTFVTLTEVDEGTVDLSYDHWASCQDDRHAQNLFFQWAQFLSRWSQQVMLSRLLEPGEEESGRSGTTF
;
A
#
# COMPACT_ATOMS: atom_id res chain seq x y z
N MET A 1 -58.59 69.47 -7.36
CA MET A 1 -59.49 69.88 -8.45
C MET A 1 -59.87 68.61 -9.18
N ILE A 2 -61.19 68.29 -9.26
CA ILE A 2 -61.80 67.08 -9.84
C ILE A 2 -61.64 65.85 -8.90
N THR A 3 -62.53 65.46 -7.96
CA THR A 3 -64.00 65.18 -7.99
C THR A 3 -64.40 64.30 -9.18
N ALA A 4 -65.07 63.15 -9.10
CA ALA A 4 -65.89 62.52 -8.07
C ALA A 4 -66.43 61.18 -8.66
N ILE A 5 -67.38 60.54 -7.94
CA ILE A 5 -68.54 59.77 -8.47
C ILE A 5 -68.21 58.36 -9.03
N ASN A 6 -68.92 57.27 -8.70
CA ASN A 6 -70.09 57.03 -7.85
C ASN A 6 -70.23 55.52 -7.58
N ASN A 7 -70.82 55.22 -6.42
CA ASN A 7 -71.98 54.35 -6.15
C ASN A 7 -72.33 53.16 -7.06
N GLY A 8 -72.65 52.05 -6.39
CA GLY A 8 -73.81 51.23 -6.77
C GLY A 8 -73.64 49.73 -6.52
N GLY A 9 -74.32 49.19 -5.50
CA GLY A 9 -74.69 47.77 -5.44
C GLY A 9 -75.55 47.38 -6.67
N ALA A 10 -75.73 46.10 -7.01
CA ALA A 10 -76.05 45.00 -6.13
C ALA A 10 -75.78 43.62 -6.77
N ALA A 11 -75.50 42.66 -5.89
CA ALA A 11 -75.85 41.24 -5.89
C ALA A 11 -75.95 40.44 -7.21
N VAL A 12 -75.00 39.51 -7.38
CA VAL A 12 -75.26 38.16 -7.90
C VAL A 12 -74.45 37.16 -7.05
N ALA A 13 -75.13 36.21 -6.42
CA ALA A 13 -74.53 35.02 -5.81
C ALA A 13 -74.72 33.82 -6.77
N PRO A 14 -74.18 32.62 -6.48
CA PRO A 14 -72.78 32.25 -6.32
C PRO A 14 -72.42 31.09 -7.28
N VAL A 15 -71.19 30.99 -7.79
CA VAL A 15 -70.72 29.71 -8.39
C VAL A 15 -69.24 29.47 -8.06
N GLY A 16 -69.04 28.44 -7.25
CA GLY A 16 -67.84 27.63 -7.03
C GLY A 16 -66.47 28.25 -7.30
N ARG A 17 -65.77 28.68 -6.24
CA ARG A 17 -64.31 28.71 -6.24
C ARG A 17 -63.80 27.63 -5.29
N GLN A 18 -63.16 26.64 -5.90
CA GLN A 18 -62.43 25.55 -5.28
C GLN A 18 -61.47 26.05 -4.20
N ASP A 19 -61.40 25.30 -3.10
CA ASP A 19 -60.42 25.38 -2.01
C ASP A 19 -58.98 25.24 -2.54
N THR A 20 -58.46 26.30 -3.14
CA THR A 20 -57.08 26.38 -3.66
C THR A 20 -56.19 27.25 -2.79
N THR A 21 -56.77 28.05 -1.89
CA THR A 21 -56.05 28.96 -0.98
C THR A 21 -55.33 28.24 0.15
N GLY A 22 -55.92 27.18 0.73
CA GLY A 22 -55.30 26.40 1.82
C GLY A 22 -54.09 25.57 1.36
N ALA A 23 -54.15 24.99 0.15
CA ALA A 23 -53.07 24.17 -0.39
C ALA A 23 -51.85 25.01 -0.85
N VAL A 24 -52.08 26.26 -1.26
CA VAL A 24 -51.01 27.21 -1.63
C VAL A 24 -50.30 27.74 -0.38
N ASP A 25 -51.02 28.01 0.71
CA ASP A 25 -50.44 28.48 1.97
C ASP A 25 -49.60 27.40 2.68
N LEU A 26 -50.02 26.13 2.62
CA LEU A 26 -49.23 24.99 3.13
C LEU A 26 -47.93 24.78 2.35
N ARG A 27 -47.98 24.79 1.01
CA ARG A 27 -46.77 24.65 0.16
C ARG A 27 -45.77 25.79 0.35
N LEU A 28 -46.26 27.01 0.62
CA LEU A 28 -45.40 28.16 0.87
C LEU A 28 -44.65 28.02 2.19
N ARG A 29 -45.30 27.47 3.23
CA ARG A 29 -44.68 27.19 4.53
C ARG A 29 -43.65 26.06 4.44
N ASP A 30 -44.00 24.95 3.78
CA ASP A 30 -43.06 23.83 3.61
C ASP A 30 -41.81 24.24 2.81
N TRP A 31 -41.97 25.12 1.81
CA TRP A 31 -40.85 25.69 1.07
C TRP A 31 -39.98 26.61 1.95
N ALA A 32 -40.60 27.46 2.76
CA ALA A 32 -39.88 28.35 3.68
C ALA A 32 -39.08 27.57 4.73
N ASP A 33 -39.67 26.53 5.31
CA ASP A 33 -39.02 25.69 6.32
C ASP A 33 -37.87 24.87 5.72
N SER A 34 -38.06 24.31 4.53
CA SER A 34 -37.00 23.60 3.79
C SER A 34 -35.82 24.53 3.45
N THR A 35 -36.11 25.74 2.99
CA THR A 35 -35.09 26.74 2.67
C THR A 35 -34.35 27.21 3.92
N LEU A 36 -35.05 27.37 5.05
CA LEU A 36 -34.44 27.74 6.33
C LEU A 36 -33.53 26.63 6.87
N GLN A 37 -33.95 25.36 6.77
CA GLN A 37 -33.12 24.22 7.18
C GLN A 37 -31.85 24.11 6.33
N GLU A 38 -31.96 24.26 5.01
CA GLU A 38 -30.82 24.20 4.11
C GLU A 38 -29.84 25.35 4.38
N TRP A 39 -30.36 26.56 4.59
CA TRP A 39 -29.54 27.71 4.95
C TRP A 39 -28.83 27.51 6.30
N THR A 40 -29.52 26.93 7.28
CA THR A 40 -28.94 26.61 8.60
C THR A 40 -27.80 25.59 8.48
N LYS A 41 -28.00 24.50 7.73
CA LYS A 41 -26.95 23.51 7.45
C LYS A 41 -25.73 24.12 6.77
N GLN A 42 -25.98 25.00 5.79
CA GLN A 42 -24.92 25.69 5.07
C GLN A 42 -24.10 26.61 5.99
N VAL A 43 -24.78 27.39 6.84
CA VAL A 43 -24.13 28.27 7.83
C VAL A 43 -23.31 27.46 8.83
N GLU A 44 -23.81 26.33 9.32
CA GLU A 44 -23.03 25.44 10.20
C GLU A 44 -21.80 24.87 9.50
N ALA A 45 -21.92 24.45 8.23
CA ALA A 45 -20.80 23.92 7.47
C ALA A 45 -19.74 25.00 7.20
N ASP A 46 -20.15 26.23 6.89
CA ASP A 46 -19.27 27.39 6.74
C ASP A 46 -18.56 27.73 8.06
N TRP A 47 -19.28 27.72 9.18
CA TRP A 47 -18.69 27.91 10.52
C TRP A 47 -17.63 26.85 10.86
N ARG A 48 -17.93 25.56 10.62
CA ARG A 48 -16.97 24.45 10.85
C ARG A 48 -15.73 24.59 9.96
N ARG A 49 -15.90 24.97 8.69
CA ARG A 49 -14.77 25.23 7.77
C ARG A 49 -13.90 26.39 8.25
N GLN A 50 -14.51 27.45 8.79
CA GLN A 50 -13.77 28.58 9.33
C GLN A 50 -12.98 28.20 10.59
N GLN A 51 -13.61 27.48 11.54
CA GLN A 51 -12.93 26.94 12.72
C GLN A 51 -11.74 26.05 12.36
N HIS A 52 -11.90 25.16 11.38
CA HIS A 52 -10.82 24.30 10.90
C HIS A 52 -9.66 25.12 10.29
N ARG A 53 -9.96 26.16 9.49
CA ARG A 53 -8.94 27.05 8.92
C ARG A 53 -8.14 27.77 10.01
N GLU A 54 -8.82 28.28 11.03
CA GLU A 54 -8.20 28.95 12.17
C GLU A 54 -7.35 27.98 13.00
N GLY A 55 -7.85 26.78 13.28
CA GLY A 55 -7.10 25.72 13.95
C GLY A 55 -5.83 25.34 13.19
N MET A 56 -5.92 25.14 11.88
CA MET A 56 -4.77 24.86 11.02
C MET A 56 -3.78 26.03 10.96
N ALA A 57 -4.24 27.28 10.97
CA ALA A 57 -3.37 28.44 11.03
C ALA A 57 -2.58 28.50 12.34
N ARG A 58 -3.25 28.27 13.49
CA ARG A 58 -2.60 28.19 14.81
C ARG A 58 -1.59 27.05 14.90
N LEU A 59 -1.92 25.89 14.32
CA LEU A 59 -0.98 24.77 14.29
C LEU A 59 0.27 25.10 13.46
N ARG A 60 0.10 25.76 12.30
CA ARG A 60 1.23 26.19 11.46
C ARG A 60 2.11 27.20 12.18
N THR A 61 1.53 28.20 12.86
CA THR A 61 2.31 29.18 13.63
C THR A 61 3.03 28.52 14.80
N HIS A 62 2.37 27.62 15.53
CA HIS A 62 2.99 26.86 16.61
C HIS A 62 4.19 26.03 16.14
N ARG A 63 4.03 25.25 15.07
CA ARG A 63 5.13 24.47 14.47
C ARG A 63 6.27 25.35 13.98
N ARG A 64 5.97 26.51 13.40
CA ARG A 64 6.98 27.48 12.94
C ARG A 64 7.78 28.06 14.11
N SER A 65 7.11 28.39 15.22
CA SER A 65 7.75 28.86 16.45
C SER A 65 8.61 27.77 17.09
N GLN A 66 8.13 26.53 17.15
CA GLN A 66 8.89 25.40 17.67
C GLN A 66 10.15 25.12 16.85
N LEU A 67 10.05 25.15 15.51
CA LEU A 67 11.19 25.02 14.62
C LEU A 67 12.22 26.13 14.85
N LYS A 68 11.78 27.37 15.00
CA LYS A 68 12.65 28.51 15.30
C LYS A 68 13.34 28.36 16.66
N SER A 69 12.63 27.84 17.67
CA SER A 69 13.20 27.54 18.98
C SER A 69 14.32 26.50 18.87
N MET A 70 14.08 25.39 18.18
CA MET A 70 15.09 24.34 17.98
C MET A 70 16.31 24.85 17.19
N GLN A 71 16.11 25.73 16.21
CA GLN A 71 17.21 26.35 15.47
C GLN A 71 18.06 27.26 16.36
N ASN A 72 17.43 28.04 17.24
CA ASN A 72 18.14 28.89 18.20
C ASN A 72 18.93 28.05 19.21
N GLU A 73 18.32 26.99 19.74
CA GLU A 73 18.97 26.06 20.67
C GLU A 73 20.18 25.39 20.02
N ARG A 74 20.03 24.91 18.78
CA ARG A 74 21.15 24.36 18.02
C ARG A 74 22.29 25.38 17.86
N ALA A 75 21.98 26.62 17.49
CA ALA A 75 22.99 27.67 17.34
C ALA A 75 23.71 27.97 18.67
N GLN A 76 22.99 27.93 19.79
CA GLN A 76 23.56 28.09 21.13
C GLN A 76 24.47 26.92 21.50
N LEU A 77 24.06 25.68 21.21
CA LEU A 77 24.87 24.47 21.45
C LEU A 77 26.13 24.45 20.58
N GLU A 78 26.03 24.84 19.31
CA GLU A 78 27.19 25.00 18.42
C GLU A 78 28.16 26.05 18.95
N LEU A 79 27.65 27.18 19.47
CA LEU A 79 28.49 28.21 20.10
C LEU A 79 29.20 27.67 21.34
N GLN A 80 28.50 26.96 22.22
CA GLN A 80 29.08 26.34 23.41
C GLN A 80 30.15 25.30 23.05
N TYR A 81 29.86 24.43 22.08
CA TYR A 81 30.81 23.45 21.56
C TYR A 81 32.09 24.11 21.06
N ASN A 82 31.97 25.16 20.25
CA ASN A 82 33.11 25.91 19.74
C ASN A 82 33.92 26.60 20.84
N GLN A 83 33.26 27.11 21.89
CA GLN A 83 33.93 27.68 23.06
C GLN A 83 34.72 26.61 23.83
N TYR A 84 34.14 25.43 24.09
CA TYR A 84 34.85 24.32 24.73
C TYR A 84 36.02 23.82 23.88
N LEU A 85 35.84 23.72 22.56
CA LEU A 85 36.91 23.35 21.63
C LEU A 85 38.07 24.37 21.69
N ALA A 86 37.77 25.67 21.71
CA ALA A 86 38.78 26.71 21.82
C ALA A 86 39.51 26.70 23.17
N GLN A 87 38.81 26.45 24.27
CA GLN A 87 39.41 26.28 25.60
C GLN A 87 40.32 25.04 25.66
N SER A 88 39.86 23.91 25.10
CA SER A 88 40.65 22.68 25.00
C SER A 88 41.91 22.88 24.15
N LYS A 89 41.79 23.54 22.99
CA LYS A 89 42.94 23.91 22.14
C LYS A 89 43.96 24.79 22.88
N ARG A 90 43.52 25.75 23.72
CA ARG A 90 44.39 26.59 24.55
C ARG A 90 45.05 25.82 25.71
N ALA A 91 44.36 24.82 26.27
CA ALA A 91 44.91 23.94 27.31
C ALA A 91 45.95 22.97 26.74
N ALA A 92 45.71 22.44 25.53
CA ALA A 92 46.65 21.61 24.79
C ALA A 92 47.92 22.38 24.38
N THR A 93 47.88 23.70 24.23
CA THR A 93 49.10 24.51 23.96
C THR A 93 50.02 24.65 25.19
N LYS A 94 49.56 24.29 26.40
CA LYS A 94 50.37 24.30 27.64
C LYS A 94 50.97 22.94 28.00
N ARG A 95 50.57 21.86 27.32
CA ARG A 95 51.07 20.50 27.52
C ARG A 95 51.59 20.02 26.16
N ASN A 96 52.89 19.77 26.02
CA ASN A 96 53.45 19.25 24.77
C ASN A 96 52.88 17.85 24.47
N GLU A 97 51.73 17.81 23.79
CA GLU A 97 51.13 16.67 23.10
C GLU A 97 50.98 17.04 21.62
N SER A 98 52.13 17.02 20.93
CA SER A 98 52.25 17.41 19.51
C SER A 98 51.49 16.47 18.57
N GLU A 99 51.38 15.19 18.92
CA GLU A 99 50.78 14.17 18.03
C GLU A 99 49.26 14.10 18.15
N LEU A 100 48.72 14.13 19.38
CA LEU A 100 47.27 14.12 19.61
C LEU A 100 46.60 15.38 19.03
N SER A 101 47.25 16.54 19.18
CA SER A 101 46.77 17.80 18.63
C SER A 101 46.76 17.81 17.09
N GLN A 102 47.74 17.18 16.45
CA GLN A 102 47.78 17.03 14.99
C GLN A 102 46.71 16.05 14.48
N ALA A 103 46.51 14.92 15.16
CA ALA A 103 45.46 13.97 14.82
C ALA A 103 44.05 14.57 14.97
N MET A 104 43.82 15.32 16.05
CA MET A 104 42.56 16.02 16.31
C MET A 104 42.28 17.09 15.23
N ASN A 105 43.28 17.87 14.83
CA ASN A 105 43.12 18.87 13.76
C ASN A 105 42.82 18.20 12.41
N ARG A 106 43.45 17.05 12.11
CA ARG A 106 43.17 16.28 10.89
C ARG A 106 41.72 15.76 10.87
N LEU A 107 41.25 15.18 11.98
CA LEU A 107 39.87 14.70 12.10
C LEU A 107 38.84 15.83 12.00
N VAL A 108 39.13 17.02 12.53
CA VAL A 108 38.25 18.18 12.39
C VAL A 108 38.12 18.60 10.92
N LEU A 109 39.24 18.72 10.20
CA LEU A 109 39.25 19.06 8.78
C LEU A 109 38.51 18.01 7.93
N GLU A 110 38.71 16.72 8.23
CA GLU A 110 38.01 15.62 7.56
C GLU A 110 36.51 15.64 7.86
N SER A 111 36.12 15.91 9.11
CA SER A 111 34.71 16.02 9.51
C SER A 111 34.00 17.20 8.83
N ASP A 112 34.70 18.32 8.65
CA ASP A 112 34.17 19.49 7.96
C ASP A 112 34.05 19.23 6.44
N ALA A 113 35.05 18.56 5.84
CA ALA A 113 34.98 18.12 4.44
C ALA A 113 33.78 17.18 4.21
N LEU A 114 33.62 16.16 5.05
CA LEU A 114 32.48 15.23 5.00
C LEU A 114 31.15 15.95 5.21
N ARG A 115 31.08 16.94 6.11
CA ARG A 115 29.85 17.73 6.31
C ARG A 115 29.49 18.53 5.05
N THR A 116 30.48 19.12 4.38
CA THR A 116 30.24 19.84 3.12
C THR A 116 29.79 18.92 1.98
N GLU A 117 30.42 17.75 1.85
CA GLU A 117 30.04 16.73 0.86
C GLU A 117 28.63 16.22 1.11
N ASN A 118 28.27 15.94 2.36
CA ASN A 118 26.94 15.46 2.73
C ASN A 118 25.85 16.51 2.41
N VAL A 119 26.14 17.80 2.60
CA VAL A 119 25.22 18.89 2.18
C VAL A 119 25.09 18.96 0.66
N ASP A 120 26.18 18.77 -0.10
CA ASP A 120 26.14 18.74 -1.57
C ASP A 120 25.34 17.53 -2.09
N LEU A 121 25.57 16.35 -1.51
CA LEU A 121 24.80 15.14 -1.80
C LEU A 121 23.32 15.33 -1.50
N TRP A 122 22.98 15.94 -0.36
CA TRP A 122 21.58 16.26 -0.04
C TRP A 122 20.94 17.19 -1.07
N LYS A 123 21.65 18.21 -1.55
CA LYS A 123 21.17 19.09 -2.62
C LYS A 123 20.95 18.33 -3.92
N ARG A 124 21.89 17.47 -4.33
CA ARG A 124 21.74 16.62 -5.52
C ARG A 124 20.56 15.66 -5.41
N LEU A 125 20.38 15.05 -4.24
CA LEU A 125 19.27 14.14 -3.96
C LEU A 125 17.91 14.86 -3.97
N GLN A 126 17.87 16.10 -3.46
CA GLN A 126 16.69 16.95 -3.54
C GLN A 126 16.38 17.40 -4.98
N GLN A 127 17.41 17.75 -5.76
CA GLN A 127 17.27 18.06 -7.18
C GLN A 127 16.77 16.84 -7.97
N HIS A 128 17.33 15.65 -7.69
CA HIS A 128 16.88 14.40 -8.29
C HIS A 128 15.43 14.09 -7.91
N LYS A 129 15.04 14.22 -6.63
CA LYS A 129 13.63 14.08 -6.20
C LYS A 129 12.71 15.05 -6.93
N ARG A 130 13.13 16.31 -7.11
CA ARG A 130 12.37 17.30 -7.87
C ARG A 130 12.24 16.89 -9.34
N LEU A 131 13.32 16.41 -9.94
CA LEU A 131 13.30 15.93 -11.33
C LEU A 131 12.37 14.73 -11.47
N CYS A 132 12.45 13.74 -10.58
CA CYS A 132 11.50 12.62 -10.52
C CYS A 132 10.06 13.10 -10.40
N SER A 133 9.76 14.03 -9.49
CA SER A 133 8.40 14.57 -9.34
C SER A 133 7.89 15.32 -10.58
N LEU A 134 8.77 16.03 -11.30
CA LEU A 134 8.44 16.70 -12.55
C LEU A 134 8.25 15.70 -13.70
N THR A 135 9.00 14.59 -13.67
CA THR A 135 8.87 13.51 -14.65
C THR A 135 7.57 12.73 -14.39
N GLU A 136 7.20 12.49 -13.13
CA GLU A 136 5.92 11.91 -12.72
C GLU A 136 4.74 12.83 -13.04
N GLN A 137 4.87 14.15 -12.88
CA GLN A 137 3.87 15.12 -13.33
C GLN A 137 3.75 15.15 -14.86
N GLY A 138 4.88 15.19 -15.58
CA GLY A 138 4.89 15.14 -17.04
C GLY A 138 4.32 13.85 -17.61
N LEU A 139 4.56 12.70 -16.96
CA LEU A 139 3.94 11.42 -17.31
C LEU A 139 2.43 11.39 -17.02
N ASN A 140 1.95 12.12 -16.00
CA ASN A 140 0.51 12.24 -15.73
C ASN A 140 -0.23 13.12 -16.74
N ASP A 141 0.43 14.12 -17.34
CA ASP A 141 -0.18 14.98 -18.37
C ASP A 141 -0.35 14.26 -19.74
N PHE A 142 0.31 13.11 -19.96
CA PHE A 142 0.10 12.24 -21.12
C PHE A 142 -0.89 11.08 -20.88
N ARG A 143 -1.50 10.98 -19.68
CA ARG A 143 -2.48 9.94 -19.35
C ARG A 143 -3.88 10.33 -19.84
N THR A 144 -4.05 10.39 -21.16
CA THR A 144 -5.38 10.33 -21.76
C THR A 144 -5.69 8.86 -22.07
N GLU A 145 -6.73 8.34 -21.41
CA GLU A 145 -7.51 7.15 -21.78
C GLU A 145 -6.78 5.79 -21.77
N ASN A 146 -6.54 5.23 -20.56
CA ASN A 146 -6.63 3.77 -20.24
C ASN A 146 -5.94 3.34 -18.92
N ASP A 147 -5.55 4.27 -18.04
CA ASP A 147 -4.60 3.96 -16.97
C ASP A 147 -5.18 3.59 -15.59
N ASP A 148 -6.27 2.81 -15.57
CA ASP A 148 -6.97 2.44 -14.32
C ASP A 148 -6.47 1.14 -13.64
N ALA A 149 -5.79 0.22 -14.35
CA ALA A 149 -5.43 -1.09 -13.79
C ALA A 149 -4.46 -1.04 -12.59
N SER A 150 -3.71 0.06 -12.42
CA SER A 150 -2.79 0.23 -11.29
C SER A 150 -3.50 0.53 -9.95
N ASN A 151 -4.78 0.92 -10.01
CA ASN A 151 -5.56 1.34 -8.85
C ASN A 151 -6.56 0.27 -8.37
N GLU A 152 -6.72 -0.81 -9.13
CA GLU A 152 -7.73 -1.85 -8.93
C GLU A 152 -7.27 -2.91 -7.93
N ASN A 153 -8.23 -3.48 -7.19
CA ASN A 153 -8.00 -4.72 -6.44
C ASN A 153 -8.13 -5.96 -7.35
N VAL A 154 -7.78 -7.13 -6.82
CA VAL A 154 -7.75 -8.38 -7.61
C VAL A 154 -9.12 -8.74 -8.19
N TYR A 155 -10.20 -8.49 -7.43
CA TYR A 155 -11.57 -8.78 -7.88
C TYR A 155 -11.98 -7.86 -9.04
N GLU A 156 -11.72 -6.56 -8.93
CA GLU A 156 -11.97 -5.61 -10.02
C GLU A 156 -11.17 -5.96 -11.28
N ALA A 157 -9.91 -6.33 -11.11
CA ALA A 157 -9.05 -6.76 -12.20
C ALA A 157 -9.51 -8.09 -12.81
N SER A 158 -10.09 -9.02 -12.02
CA SER A 158 -10.61 -10.29 -12.54
C SER A 158 -11.83 -10.08 -13.42
N GLN A 159 -12.71 -9.14 -13.09
CA GLN A 159 -13.89 -8.81 -13.89
C GLN A 159 -13.53 -8.17 -15.25
N LYS A 160 -12.42 -7.43 -15.32
CA LYS A 160 -11.92 -6.79 -16.54
C LYS A 160 -10.98 -7.68 -17.36
N SER A 161 -10.58 -8.84 -16.83
CA SER A 161 -9.60 -9.71 -17.46
C SER A 161 -10.17 -10.43 -18.68
N GLN A 162 -9.30 -10.77 -19.64
CA GLN A 162 -9.69 -11.41 -20.91
C GLN A 162 -10.41 -12.75 -20.72
N TRP A 163 -10.27 -13.42 -19.57
CA TRP A 163 -10.92 -14.70 -19.31
C TRP A 163 -12.45 -14.62 -19.33
N THR A 164 -13.04 -13.47 -18.95
CA THR A 164 -14.51 -13.31 -18.88
C THR A 164 -15.20 -13.35 -20.24
N THR A 165 -14.45 -13.12 -21.32
CA THR A 165 -14.96 -13.06 -22.70
C THR A 165 -14.63 -14.29 -23.54
N ARG A 166 -13.90 -15.28 -22.97
CA ARG A 166 -13.34 -16.40 -23.72
C ARG A 166 -13.88 -17.74 -23.22
N SER A 167 -13.92 -18.73 -24.11
CA SER A 167 -14.21 -20.12 -23.74
C SER A 167 -13.06 -20.70 -22.92
N HIS A 168 -13.39 -21.41 -21.85
CA HIS A 168 -12.44 -21.99 -20.89
C HIS A 168 -11.43 -22.97 -21.49
N ASP A 169 -11.70 -23.51 -22.69
CA ASP A 169 -10.92 -24.61 -23.26
C ASP A 169 -9.85 -24.13 -24.26
N LEU A 170 -9.97 -22.91 -24.76
CA LEU A 170 -9.08 -22.34 -25.79
C LEU A 170 -8.26 -21.24 -25.12
N GLY A 171 -7.03 -21.57 -24.75
CA GLY A 171 -6.08 -20.61 -24.19
C GLY A 171 -5.89 -19.35 -25.05
N TRP A 172 -5.14 -18.38 -24.55
CA TRP A 172 -5.00 -17.08 -25.22
C TRP A 172 -3.61 -16.48 -25.06
N ARG A 173 -3.28 -15.56 -25.98
CA ARG A 173 -2.01 -14.83 -25.93
C ARG A 173 -2.10 -13.67 -24.93
N VAL A 174 -1.25 -13.69 -23.93
CA VAL A 174 -1.10 -12.64 -22.91
C VAL A 174 -0.12 -11.60 -23.43
N HIS A 175 -0.55 -10.33 -23.40
CA HIS A 175 0.24 -9.20 -23.87
C HIS A 175 0.60 -8.29 -22.69
N PHE A 176 1.75 -7.63 -22.79
CA PHE A 176 2.17 -6.61 -21.84
C PHE A 176 2.25 -5.24 -22.52
N ARG A 177 2.24 -4.17 -21.72
CA ARG A 177 2.01 -2.80 -22.21
C ARG A 177 3.16 -2.21 -23.03
N HIS A 178 4.41 -2.61 -22.79
CA HIS A 178 5.60 -1.92 -23.32
C HIS A 178 6.32 -2.69 -24.44
N SER A 179 5.57 -3.24 -25.41
CA SER A 179 6.12 -4.06 -26.51
C SER A 179 6.96 -5.28 -26.06
N GLU A 180 6.79 -5.69 -24.80
CA GLU A 180 7.46 -6.86 -24.23
C GLU A 180 6.90 -8.12 -24.89
N SER A 181 7.72 -9.19 -24.98
CA SER A 181 7.27 -10.41 -25.66
C SER A 181 5.99 -10.97 -25.02
N SER A 182 5.03 -11.30 -25.87
CA SER A 182 3.80 -11.97 -25.44
C SER A 182 4.05 -13.47 -25.29
N PHE A 183 3.20 -14.16 -24.53
CA PHE A 183 3.24 -15.62 -24.44
C PHE A 183 1.84 -16.21 -24.55
N PHE A 184 1.74 -17.44 -25.05
CA PHE A 184 0.48 -18.16 -25.06
C PHE A 184 0.19 -18.83 -23.71
N PHE A 185 -0.95 -18.51 -23.11
CA PHE A 185 -1.42 -19.03 -21.82
C PHE A 185 -2.49 -20.09 -22.00
N HIS A 186 -2.33 -21.22 -21.32
CA HIS A 186 -3.36 -22.24 -21.15
C HIS A 186 -3.99 -22.14 -19.76
N PRO A 187 -5.33 -22.08 -19.66
CA PRO A 187 -6.04 -22.09 -18.39
C PRO A 187 -5.68 -23.29 -17.53
N PHE A 188 -5.59 -23.06 -16.23
CA PHE A 188 -5.38 -24.12 -15.25
C PHE A 188 -6.70 -24.79 -14.89
N ALA A 189 -6.65 -26.10 -14.69
CA ALA A 189 -7.76 -26.86 -14.13
C ALA A 189 -7.87 -26.61 -12.62
N ARG A 190 -9.07 -26.78 -12.06
CA ARG A 190 -9.32 -26.60 -10.63
C ARG A 190 -8.51 -27.58 -9.78
N GLU A 191 -8.40 -28.82 -10.24
CA GLU A 191 -7.68 -29.90 -9.57
C GLU A 191 -6.20 -29.55 -9.47
N GLN A 192 -5.60 -29.08 -10.56
CA GLN A 192 -4.20 -28.62 -10.59
C GLN A 192 -3.97 -27.46 -9.61
N PHE A 193 -4.93 -26.53 -9.51
CA PHE A 193 -4.86 -25.42 -8.57
C PHE A 193 -4.87 -25.90 -7.12
N GLU A 194 -5.85 -26.72 -6.75
CA GLU A 194 -6.02 -27.21 -5.38
C GLU A 194 -4.87 -28.14 -4.95
N ASP A 195 -4.35 -28.97 -5.88
CA ASP A 195 -3.19 -29.83 -5.62
C ASP A 195 -1.95 -29.00 -5.24
N VAL A 196 -1.65 -27.95 -6.00
CA VAL A 196 -0.49 -27.07 -5.73
C VAL A 196 -0.67 -26.31 -4.41
N ILE A 197 -1.87 -25.80 -4.11
CA ILE A 197 -2.14 -25.10 -2.84
C ILE A 197 -1.99 -26.06 -1.66
N THR A 198 -2.52 -27.28 -1.77
CA THR A 198 -2.44 -28.30 -0.72
C THR A 198 -1.00 -28.73 -0.48
N GLN A 199 -0.27 -29.06 -1.54
CA GLN A 199 1.14 -29.43 -1.45
C GLN A 199 1.99 -28.32 -0.83
N THR A 200 1.73 -27.06 -1.22
CA THR A 200 2.42 -25.90 -0.64
C THR A 200 2.19 -25.83 0.86
N LYS A 201 0.94 -25.92 1.30
CA LYS A 201 0.58 -25.89 2.72
C LYS A 201 1.26 -27.03 3.49
N ASP A 202 1.17 -28.26 2.99
CA ASP A 202 1.78 -29.42 3.63
C ASP A 202 3.30 -29.27 3.73
N SER A 203 3.94 -28.70 2.70
CA SER A 203 5.38 -28.44 2.74
C SER A 203 5.75 -27.42 3.82
N LEU A 204 4.95 -26.35 4.00
CA LEU A 204 5.20 -25.33 5.02
C LEU A 204 4.99 -25.87 6.44
N ASP A 205 3.96 -26.68 6.66
CA ASP A 205 3.69 -27.29 7.96
C ASP A 205 4.81 -28.27 8.37
N ASN A 206 5.40 -28.99 7.40
CA ASN A 206 6.47 -29.98 7.63
C ASN A 206 7.89 -29.37 7.67
N ASN A 207 8.16 -28.27 6.94
CA ASN A 207 9.49 -27.65 6.83
C ASN A 207 9.82 -26.63 7.95
N LEU A 208 8.99 -26.56 8.99
CA LEU A 208 9.18 -25.65 10.12
C LEU A 208 10.54 -25.72 10.87
N PRO A 209 11.25 -26.87 11.01
CA PRO A 209 12.32 -26.96 12.01
C PRO A 209 13.65 -26.29 11.61
N HIS A 210 13.81 -25.74 10.40
CA HIS A 210 15.11 -25.25 9.90
C HIS A 210 15.30 -23.73 9.91
N ILE A 211 14.26 -22.95 10.22
CA ILE A 211 14.35 -21.48 10.16
C ILE A 211 14.80 -20.94 11.53
N LYS A 212 15.99 -20.33 11.58
CA LYS A 212 16.53 -19.75 12.82
C LYS A 212 16.04 -18.33 13.00
N ARG A 213 15.75 -17.94 14.25
CA ARG A 213 15.46 -16.54 14.57
C ARG A 213 16.73 -15.71 14.40
N VAL A 214 16.66 -14.66 13.58
CA VAL A 214 17.79 -13.76 13.28
C VAL A 214 17.68 -12.41 13.98
N GLY A 215 16.48 -12.00 14.41
CA GLY A 215 16.33 -10.78 15.17
C GLY A 215 14.88 -10.26 15.23
N THR A 216 14.76 -8.98 15.54
CA THR A 216 13.49 -8.25 15.55
C THR A 216 13.61 -6.92 14.80
N LEU A 217 12.57 -6.51 14.09
CA LEU A 217 12.52 -5.26 13.34
C LEU A 217 11.09 -4.70 13.34
N PHE A 218 10.90 -3.47 13.83
CA PHE A 218 9.60 -2.79 13.88
C PHE A 218 8.46 -3.65 14.46
N GLY A 219 8.73 -4.40 15.53
CA GLY A 219 7.75 -5.31 16.17
C GLY A 219 7.65 -6.70 15.53
N TRP A 220 8.28 -6.93 14.38
CA TRP A 220 8.34 -8.25 13.75
C TRP A 220 9.48 -9.08 14.32
N SER A 221 9.20 -10.35 14.60
CA SER A 221 10.24 -11.36 14.81
C SER A 221 10.62 -11.99 13.48
N MET A 222 11.88 -11.87 13.12
CA MET A 222 12.42 -12.34 11.85
C MET A 222 13.14 -13.66 12.04
N HIS A 223 12.78 -14.62 11.21
CA HIS A 223 13.43 -15.91 11.11
C HIS A 223 13.92 -16.08 9.67
N TYR A 224 15.14 -16.56 9.52
CA TYR A 224 15.78 -16.75 8.23
C TYR A 224 16.43 -18.12 8.18
N ALA A 225 16.26 -18.82 7.06
CA ALA A 225 16.99 -20.04 6.76
C ALA A 225 18.15 -19.67 5.83
N PRO A 226 19.37 -20.18 6.08
CA PRO A 226 20.46 -20.06 5.11
C PRO A 226 20.03 -20.58 3.75
N PRO A 227 20.49 -19.97 2.63
CA PRO A 227 20.14 -20.42 1.31
C PRO A 227 20.51 -21.90 1.12
N THR A 228 19.58 -22.70 0.60
CA THR A 228 19.79 -24.13 0.37
C THR A 228 19.85 -24.42 -1.12
N GLN A 229 20.80 -25.25 -1.52
CA GLN A 229 20.89 -25.71 -2.90
C GLN A 229 19.88 -26.84 -3.12
N ARG A 230 19.05 -26.69 -4.15
CA ARG A 230 18.10 -27.72 -4.60
C ARG A 230 18.78 -28.69 -5.57
N GLU A 231 18.09 -29.81 -5.85
CA GLU A 231 18.56 -30.85 -6.78
C GLU A 231 18.77 -30.31 -8.21
N ASP A 232 18.01 -29.29 -8.60
CA ASP A 232 18.13 -28.58 -9.88
C ASP A 232 19.23 -27.50 -9.90
N GLN A 233 20.11 -27.51 -8.88
CA GLN A 233 21.18 -26.52 -8.64
C GLN A 233 20.68 -25.09 -8.35
N SER A 234 19.37 -24.85 -8.30
CA SER A 234 18.83 -23.56 -7.89
C SER A 234 19.06 -23.33 -6.40
N VAL A 235 19.27 -22.07 -6.01
CA VAL A 235 19.42 -21.69 -4.60
C VAL A 235 18.07 -21.20 -4.08
N LEU A 236 17.56 -21.80 -3.02
CA LEU A 236 16.31 -21.40 -2.38
C LEU A 236 16.63 -20.57 -1.13
N THR A 237 16.07 -19.36 -1.05
CA THR A 237 16.07 -18.55 0.17
C THR A 237 14.68 -18.59 0.80
N GLN A 238 14.62 -18.61 2.14
CA GLN A 238 13.37 -18.65 2.89
C GLN A 238 13.46 -17.81 4.17
N ALA A 239 12.38 -17.09 4.45
CA ALA A 239 12.22 -16.33 5.68
C ALA A 239 10.80 -16.45 6.23
N ARG A 240 10.70 -16.33 7.54
CA ARG A 240 9.43 -16.21 8.25
C ARG A 240 9.44 -14.98 9.14
N PHE A 241 8.38 -14.20 9.05
CA PHE A 241 8.15 -13.02 9.84
C PHE A 241 6.88 -13.21 10.66
N THR A 242 6.97 -13.02 11.96
CA THR A 242 5.82 -13.15 12.85
C THR A 242 5.63 -11.90 13.67
N THR A 243 4.39 -11.50 13.87
CA THR A 243 4.03 -10.38 14.75
C THR A 243 2.63 -10.55 15.31
N ARG A 244 2.31 -9.77 16.33
CA ARG A 244 0.97 -9.67 16.88
C ARG A 244 0.46 -8.25 16.65
N PHE A 245 -0.76 -8.16 16.14
CA PHE A 245 -1.44 -6.90 15.92
C PHE A 245 -2.66 -6.79 16.81
N ALA A 246 -2.87 -5.60 17.39
CA ALA A 246 -4.04 -5.30 18.20
C ALA A 246 -5.26 -4.94 17.32
N CYS A 247 -5.61 -5.78 16.34
CA CYS A 247 -6.84 -5.65 15.52
C CYS A 247 -7.73 -6.87 15.54
N SER A 248 -8.98 -6.65 15.14
CA SER A 248 -9.87 -7.73 14.74
C SER A 248 -9.33 -8.44 13.50
N LEU A 249 -9.65 -9.72 13.38
CA LEU A 249 -9.34 -10.53 12.21
C LEU A 249 -10.01 -9.96 10.95
N ASP A 250 -11.23 -9.43 11.10
CA ASP A 250 -12.04 -8.95 9.98
C ASP A 250 -11.45 -7.68 9.36
N ASP A 251 -10.95 -6.73 10.16
CA ASP A 251 -10.29 -5.51 9.66
C ASP A 251 -9.03 -5.82 8.87
N MET A 252 -8.21 -6.74 9.41
CA MET A 252 -6.97 -7.15 8.78
C MET A 252 -7.23 -7.90 7.47
N ASN A 253 -8.18 -8.83 7.49
CA ASN A 253 -8.63 -9.58 6.33
C ASN A 253 -9.17 -8.64 5.24
N ASN A 254 -9.97 -7.63 5.63
CA ASN A 254 -10.51 -6.64 4.71
C ASN A 254 -9.42 -5.77 4.08
N THR A 255 -8.40 -5.39 4.86
CA THR A 255 -7.23 -4.63 4.35
C THR A 255 -6.49 -5.42 3.26
N ILE A 256 -6.29 -6.72 3.45
CA ILE A 256 -5.66 -7.56 2.42
C ILE A 256 -6.58 -7.72 1.21
N ARG A 257 -7.89 -7.95 1.42
CA ARG A 257 -8.87 -8.11 0.35
C ARG A 257 -8.99 -6.87 -0.55
N THR A 258 -8.93 -5.69 0.04
CA THR A 258 -9.02 -4.40 -0.66
C THR A 258 -7.66 -3.90 -1.16
N SER A 259 -6.59 -4.66 -0.93
CA SER A 259 -5.28 -4.30 -1.45
C SER A 259 -5.28 -4.33 -2.98
N LYS A 260 -4.69 -3.28 -3.56
CA LYS A 260 -4.54 -3.16 -5.00
C LYS A 260 -3.66 -4.29 -5.53
N VAL A 261 -3.86 -4.69 -6.78
CA VAL A 261 -2.98 -5.67 -7.47
C VAL A 261 -1.54 -5.18 -7.40
N ALA A 262 -1.34 -3.91 -7.70
CA ALA A 262 -0.05 -3.26 -7.61
C ALA A 262 0.50 -3.16 -6.19
N ALA A 263 -0.21 -3.53 -5.12
CA ALA A 263 0.27 -3.51 -3.74
C ALA A 263 0.62 -4.90 -3.19
N LEU A 264 0.32 -5.97 -3.94
CA LEU A 264 0.65 -7.35 -3.55
C LEU A 264 2.17 -7.55 -3.40
N PRO A 265 2.59 -8.51 -2.55
CA PRO A 265 3.99 -8.89 -2.46
C PRO A 265 4.44 -9.48 -3.80
N LEU A 266 5.66 -9.14 -4.21
CA LEU A 266 6.31 -9.74 -5.36
C LEU A 266 7.03 -11.00 -4.85
N ILE A 267 6.79 -12.15 -5.48
CA ILE A 267 7.34 -13.43 -5.03
C ILE A 267 8.88 -13.41 -5.16
N VAL A 268 9.38 -12.94 -6.29
CA VAL A 268 10.80 -12.82 -6.60
C VAL A 268 11.01 -11.58 -7.44
N THR A 269 12.20 -11.00 -7.36
CA THR A 269 12.63 -9.85 -8.14
C THR A 269 13.99 -10.12 -8.76
N PRO A 270 14.39 -9.42 -9.83
CA PRO A 270 15.76 -9.52 -10.36
C PRO A 270 16.83 -9.11 -9.32
N PRO A 271 18.08 -9.60 -9.43
CA PRO A 271 19.15 -9.34 -8.44
C PRO A 271 19.43 -7.85 -8.17
N ASP A 272 19.38 -7.03 -9.22
CA ASP A 272 19.64 -5.59 -9.18
C ASP A 272 18.34 -4.75 -9.08
N TRP A 273 17.23 -5.40 -8.73
CA TRP A 273 15.95 -4.72 -8.64
C TRP A 273 15.87 -3.82 -7.41
N ASP A 274 15.61 -2.54 -7.64
CA ASP A 274 15.36 -1.58 -6.58
C ASP A 274 13.86 -1.30 -6.41
N ARG A 275 13.48 -0.93 -5.18
CA ARG A 275 12.12 -0.50 -4.86
C ARG A 275 11.61 0.62 -5.75
N SER A 276 12.46 1.58 -6.17
CA SER A 276 12.04 2.68 -7.06
C SER A 276 11.52 2.18 -8.40
N GLN A 277 11.87 0.95 -8.79
CA GLN A 277 11.47 0.32 -10.04
C GLN A 277 10.19 -0.49 -9.92
N ARG A 278 9.55 -0.56 -8.73
CA ARG A 278 8.38 -1.40 -8.48
C ARG A 278 7.20 -1.15 -9.43
N ASN A 279 7.03 0.09 -9.90
CA ASN A 279 6.00 0.45 -10.88
C ASN A 279 6.26 -0.11 -12.29
N LYS A 280 7.48 -0.57 -12.57
CA LYS A 280 7.83 -1.22 -13.84
C LYS A 280 7.36 -2.68 -13.87
N ALA A 281 7.18 -3.32 -12.72
CA ALA A 281 6.64 -4.68 -12.68
C ALA A 281 5.17 -4.68 -13.11
N SER A 282 4.83 -5.51 -14.08
CA SER A 282 3.46 -5.70 -14.54
C SER A 282 2.88 -6.93 -13.86
N THR A 283 1.67 -6.81 -13.31
CA THR A 283 0.93 -7.93 -12.75
C THR A 283 -0.47 -7.93 -13.33
N GLN A 284 -0.92 -9.09 -13.82
CA GLN A 284 -2.22 -9.26 -14.48
C GLN A 284 -2.95 -10.47 -13.92
N VAL A 285 -4.26 -10.34 -13.71
CA VAL A 285 -5.14 -11.49 -13.42
C VAL A 285 -5.43 -12.19 -14.75
N LEU A 286 -5.10 -13.47 -14.84
CA LEU A 286 -5.32 -14.27 -16.05
C LEU A 286 -6.59 -15.10 -15.96
N GLN A 287 -6.91 -15.67 -14.80
CA GLN A 287 -8.05 -16.58 -14.67
C GLN A 287 -8.61 -16.49 -13.26
N GLU A 288 -9.93 -16.60 -13.12
CA GLU A 288 -10.60 -16.86 -11.85
C GLU A 288 -11.06 -18.33 -11.86
N ILE A 289 -10.57 -19.13 -10.91
CA ILE A 289 -10.96 -20.53 -10.74
C ILE A 289 -12.29 -20.59 -9.97
N GLU A 290 -12.39 -19.76 -8.96
CA GLU A 290 -13.57 -19.47 -8.16
C GLU A 290 -13.31 -18.19 -7.36
N LYS A 291 -14.30 -17.76 -6.58
CA LYS A 291 -14.15 -16.62 -5.68
C LYS A 291 -12.92 -16.82 -4.79
N ASP A 292 -12.11 -15.76 -4.69
CA ASP A 292 -10.89 -15.76 -3.89
C ASP A 292 -9.79 -16.75 -4.38
N ALA A 293 -9.88 -17.26 -5.61
CA ALA A 293 -8.89 -18.15 -6.25
C ALA A 293 -8.56 -17.68 -7.68
N TYR A 294 -7.34 -17.18 -7.87
CA TYR A 294 -6.93 -16.55 -9.12
C TYR A 294 -5.61 -17.11 -9.64
N VAL A 295 -5.48 -17.16 -10.96
CA VAL A 295 -4.20 -17.33 -11.67
C VAL A 295 -3.74 -15.95 -12.12
N MET A 296 -2.49 -15.64 -11.84
CA MET A 296 -1.89 -14.35 -12.12
C MET A 296 -0.57 -14.52 -12.88
N ALA A 297 -0.18 -13.50 -13.63
CA ALA A 297 1.12 -13.40 -14.27
C ALA A 297 1.84 -12.16 -13.77
N CYS A 298 3.13 -12.29 -13.51
CA CYS A 298 4.02 -11.17 -13.21
C CYS A 298 5.14 -11.10 -14.25
N ASN A 299 5.48 -9.88 -14.68
CA ASN A 299 6.60 -9.60 -15.57
C ASN A 299 7.43 -8.44 -15.03
N PHE A 300 8.74 -8.63 -15.02
CA PHE A 300 9.72 -7.59 -14.72
C PHE A 300 10.46 -7.22 -16.00
N PRO A 301 10.37 -5.98 -16.50
CA PRO A 301 11.13 -5.55 -17.65
C PRO A 301 12.61 -5.38 -17.32
N GLY A 302 13.48 -5.80 -18.23
CA GLY A 302 14.92 -5.70 -18.12
C GLY A 302 15.62 -6.25 -19.37
N PRO A 303 16.96 -6.30 -19.40
CA PRO A 303 17.71 -6.97 -20.47
C PRO A 303 17.31 -8.45 -20.63
N VAL A 304 16.97 -9.09 -19.51
CA VAL A 304 16.25 -10.35 -19.47
C VAL A 304 15.00 -10.11 -18.63
N HIS A 305 13.83 -10.32 -19.23
CA HIS A 305 12.53 -10.24 -18.60
C HIS A 305 12.34 -11.39 -17.62
N LEU A 306 12.21 -11.10 -16.33
CA LEU A 306 11.88 -12.13 -15.33
C LEU A 306 10.36 -12.31 -15.29
N ARG A 307 9.87 -13.54 -15.50
CA ARG A 307 8.44 -13.86 -15.56
C ARG A 307 8.06 -15.03 -14.68
N TYR A 308 6.85 -14.98 -14.15
CA TYR A 308 6.24 -16.14 -13.51
C TYR A 308 4.72 -16.11 -13.58
N LEU A 309 4.15 -17.31 -13.69
CA LEU A 309 2.74 -17.56 -13.40
C LEU A 309 2.64 -17.98 -11.93
N TYR A 310 1.60 -17.51 -11.25
CA TYR A 310 1.38 -17.87 -9.87
C TYR A 310 -0.10 -17.92 -9.52
N PHE A 311 -0.40 -18.74 -8.53
CA PHE A 311 -1.72 -18.82 -7.93
C PHE A 311 -1.82 -17.86 -6.78
N LEU A 312 -2.97 -17.19 -6.65
CA LEU A 312 -3.36 -16.41 -5.49
C LEU A 312 -4.61 -17.04 -4.90
N ARG A 313 -4.56 -17.44 -3.63
CA ARG A 313 -5.68 -18.04 -2.93
C ARG A 313 -5.90 -17.38 -1.58
N ARG A 314 -7.14 -17.02 -1.27
CA ARG A 314 -7.58 -16.68 0.09
C ARG A 314 -8.53 -17.74 0.62
N LEU A 315 -8.27 -18.22 1.83
CA LEU A 315 -9.10 -19.21 2.51
C LEU A 315 -9.43 -18.73 3.92
N SER A 316 -10.68 -18.85 4.34
CA SER A 316 -11.09 -18.61 5.72
C SER A 316 -11.58 -19.91 6.34
N ARG A 317 -11.16 -20.21 7.57
CA ARG A 317 -11.52 -21.43 8.29
C ARG A 317 -11.77 -21.13 9.75
N THR A 318 -12.83 -21.70 10.30
CA THR A 318 -13.04 -21.80 11.74
C THR A 318 -12.50 -23.15 12.22
N MET A 319 -11.60 -23.13 13.19
CA MET A 319 -11.05 -24.35 13.78
C MET A 319 -12.05 -25.00 14.76
N ALA A 320 -11.80 -26.26 15.13
CA ALA A 320 -12.67 -27.01 16.05
C ALA A 320 -12.84 -26.36 17.43
N ASN A 321 -11.86 -25.56 17.86
CA ASN A 321 -11.91 -24.78 19.11
C ASN A 321 -12.60 -23.41 18.95
N GLY A 322 -13.27 -23.16 17.83
CA GLY A 322 -13.97 -21.90 17.54
C GLY A 322 -13.09 -20.77 17.00
N MET A 323 -11.76 -20.92 17.04
CA MET A 323 -10.81 -19.90 16.59
C MET A 323 -10.83 -19.74 15.07
N ARG A 324 -10.93 -18.50 14.58
CA ARG A 324 -10.90 -18.22 13.15
C ARG A 324 -9.47 -18.04 12.63
N LYS A 325 -9.22 -18.55 11.43
CA LYS A 325 -7.98 -18.36 10.68
C LYS A 325 -8.26 -17.93 9.25
N VAL A 326 -7.43 -17.05 8.73
CA VAL A 326 -7.42 -16.67 7.31
C VAL A 326 -6.04 -16.94 6.73
N PHE A 327 -6.01 -17.57 5.58
CA PHE A 327 -4.80 -17.85 4.82
C PHE A 327 -4.81 -17.03 3.53
N PHE A 328 -3.66 -16.44 3.20
CA PHE A 328 -3.41 -15.87 1.88
C PHE A 328 -2.16 -16.51 1.30
N VAL A 329 -2.31 -17.16 0.17
CA VAL A 329 -1.25 -17.94 -0.47
C VAL A 329 -0.96 -17.33 -1.82
N GLN A 330 0.32 -17.09 -2.10
CA GLN A 330 0.82 -16.88 -3.46
C GLN A 330 1.87 -17.93 -3.75
N VAL A 331 1.74 -18.67 -4.85
CA VAL A 331 2.73 -19.69 -5.18
C VAL A 331 2.95 -19.76 -6.68
N VAL A 332 4.22 -19.73 -7.09
CA VAL A 332 4.61 -19.92 -8.49
C VAL A 332 4.16 -21.30 -8.94
N ALA A 333 3.48 -21.35 -10.08
CA ALA A 333 2.94 -22.58 -10.64
C ALA A 333 3.12 -22.60 -12.15
N SER A 334 3.31 -23.78 -12.71
CA SER A 334 3.25 -24.03 -14.16
C SER A 334 2.42 -25.27 -14.44
N SER A 335 1.92 -25.37 -15.67
CA SER A 335 1.31 -26.59 -16.20
C SER A 335 2.13 -27.08 -17.39
N LYS A 336 2.01 -28.37 -17.70
CA LYS A 336 2.70 -28.98 -18.84
C LYS A 336 2.29 -28.33 -20.16
N GLU A 337 1.05 -27.89 -20.28
CA GLU A 337 0.52 -27.18 -21.45
C GLU A 337 1.19 -25.82 -21.60
N ASN A 338 1.30 -25.05 -20.52
CA ASN A 338 2.00 -23.76 -20.53
C ASN A 338 3.50 -23.94 -20.80
N GLU A 339 4.14 -24.96 -20.23
CA GLU A 339 5.55 -25.29 -20.50
C GLU A 339 5.79 -25.64 -21.97
N ARG A 340 4.94 -26.50 -22.55
CA ARG A 340 5.01 -26.88 -23.97
C ARG A 340 4.82 -25.68 -24.88
N SER A 341 3.85 -24.82 -24.58
CA SER A 341 3.60 -23.62 -25.38
C SER A 341 4.77 -22.65 -25.33
N ARG A 342 5.41 -22.46 -24.16
CA ARG A 342 6.65 -21.68 -24.06
C ARG A 342 7.81 -22.30 -24.84
N ALA A 343 7.98 -23.62 -24.77
CA ALA A 343 9.05 -24.32 -25.49
C ALA A 343 8.86 -24.35 -27.01
N ALA A 344 7.61 -24.22 -27.48
CA ALA A 344 7.27 -24.17 -28.90
C ALA A 344 7.37 -22.75 -29.50
N GLU A 345 7.44 -21.71 -28.68
CA GLU A 345 7.72 -20.35 -29.14
C GLU A 345 9.18 -20.23 -29.62
N GLU A 346 9.45 -19.29 -30.53
CA GLU A 346 10.82 -18.99 -30.94
C GLU A 346 11.68 -18.66 -29.71
N PRO A 347 12.98 -19.03 -29.68
CA PRO A 347 13.84 -18.74 -28.54
C PRO A 347 13.76 -17.28 -28.12
N GLN A 348 13.17 -17.04 -26.95
CA GLN A 348 13.12 -15.72 -26.33
C GLN A 348 14.28 -15.63 -25.33
N ASP A 349 15.50 -15.45 -25.83
CA ASP A 349 16.71 -15.31 -25.00
C ASP A 349 16.60 -14.14 -23.99
N GLU A 350 15.66 -13.24 -24.24
CA GLU A 350 15.32 -12.10 -23.39
C GLU A 350 14.30 -12.45 -22.30
N VAL A 351 13.92 -13.71 -22.05
CA VAL A 351 12.91 -14.07 -21.02
C VAL A 351 13.37 -15.23 -20.14
N GLU A 352 13.38 -15.01 -18.83
CA GLU A 352 13.63 -16.02 -17.80
C GLU A 352 12.34 -16.35 -17.04
N TRP A 353 11.94 -17.62 -17.06
CA TRP A 353 10.76 -18.10 -16.34
C TRP A 353 11.13 -18.69 -14.99
N VAL A 354 10.64 -18.08 -13.92
CA VAL A 354 10.85 -18.58 -12.56
C VAL A 354 9.98 -19.82 -12.33
N GLN A 355 10.62 -20.87 -11.81
CA GLN A 355 9.99 -22.17 -11.58
C GLN A 355 9.52 -22.39 -10.14
N GLY A 356 9.94 -21.54 -9.20
CA GLY A 356 9.61 -21.75 -7.78
C GLY A 356 9.72 -20.51 -6.91
N GLY A 357 8.81 -20.43 -5.96
CA GLY A 357 8.71 -19.36 -4.97
C GLY A 357 7.27 -19.18 -4.50
N GLY A 358 7.09 -18.48 -3.40
CA GLY A 358 5.77 -18.14 -2.91
C GLY A 358 5.78 -17.36 -1.61
N THR A 359 4.57 -16.99 -1.20
CA THR A 359 4.27 -16.37 0.08
C THR A 359 3.11 -17.11 0.72
N PHE A 360 3.15 -17.26 2.03
CA PHE A 360 2.07 -17.86 2.80
C PHE A 360 1.82 -17.02 4.05
N VAL A 361 0.68 -16.32 4.05
CA VAL A 361 0.25 -15.48 5.16
C VAL A 361 -0.80 -16.24 5.96
N THR A 362 -0.58 -16.38 7.26
CA THR A 362 -1.54 -16.94 8.20
C THR A 362 -1.94 -15.87 9.20
N LEU A 363 -3.22 -15.52 9.20
CA LEU A 363 -3.85 -14.72 10.24
C LEU A 363 -4.59 -15.66 11.20
N THR A 364 -4.30 -15.53 12.49
CA THR A 364 -4.95 -16.31 13.55
C THR A 364 -5.56 -15.37 14.55
N GLU A 365 -6.89 -15.45 14.72
CA GLU A 365 -7.59 -14.71 15.77
C GLU A 365 -7.16 -15.25 17.14
N VAL A 366 -6.75 -14.34 18.03
CA VAL A 366 -6.42 -14.65 19.42
C VAL A 366 -7.60 -14.31 20.31
N ASP A 367 -8.17 -13.12 20.10
CA ASP A 367 -9.39 -12.58 20.70
C ASP A 367 -10.01 -11.57 19.72
N GLU A 368 -11.16 -10.98 20.07
CA GLU A 368 -11.91 -10.05 19.19
C GLU A 368 -11.07 -8.87 18.69
N GLY A 369 -10.05 -8.46 19.45
CA GLY A 369 -9.21 -7.30 19.16
C GLY A 369 -7.77 -7.64 18.82
N THR A 370 -7.41 -8.92 18.68
CA THR A 370 -6.01 -9.33 18.52
C THR A 370 -5.83 -10.43 17.49
N VAL A 371 -4.86 -10.25 16.60
CA VAL A 371 -4.49 -11.21 15.55
C VAL A 371 -3.00 -11.50 15.60
N ASP A 372 -2.67 -12.79 15.61
CA ASP A 372 -1.33 -13.27 15.32
C ASP A 372 -1.17 -13.45 13.81
N LEU A 373 -0.07 -12.92 13.27
CA LEU A 373 0.27 -13.01 11.87
C LEU A 373 1.60 -13.73 11.69
N SER A 374 1.60 -14.76 10.83
CA SER A 374 2.81 -15.36 10.24
C SER A 374 2.86 -15.04 8.75
N TYR A 375 4.00 -14.55 8.28
CA TYR A 375 4.29 -14.31 6.87
C TYR A 375 5.52 -15.12 6.51
N ASP A 376 5.31 -16.17 5.73
CA ASP A 376 6.35 -17.01 5.16
C ASP A 376 6.60 -16.57 3.72
N HIS A 377 7.88 -16.49 3.34
CA HIS A 377 8.30 -16.14 1.98
C HIS A 377 9.47 -17.02 1.59
N TRP A 378 9.38 -17.63 0.41
CA TRP A 378 10.49 -18.34 -0.22
C TRP A 378 10.59 -17.98 -1.69
N ALA A 379 11.82 -17.96 -2.21
CA ALA A 379 12.06 -17.71 -3.62
C ALA A 379 13.36 -18.35 -4.06
N SER A 380 13.41 -18.70 -5.35
CA SER A 380 14.66 -19.05 -6.00
C SER A 380 15.53 -17.79 -6.13
N CYS A 381 16.83 -17.94 -5.94
CA CYS A 381 17.83 -16.88 -6.04
C CYS A 381 19.09 -17.40 -6.75
N GLN A 382 19.92 -16.47 -7.22
CA GLN A 382 21.10 -16.78 -8.02
C GLN A 382 22.33 -17.05 -7.16
N ASP A 383 22.47 -16.28 -6.09
CA ASP A 383 23.59 -16.34 -5.15
C ASP A 383 23.16 -15.81 -3.76
N ASP A 384 24.06 -15.90 -2.79
CA ASP A 384 23.82 -15.43 -1.42
C ASP A 384 23.51 -13.93 -1.35
N ARG A 385 24.06 -13.14 -2.27
CA ARG A 385 23.83 -11.69 -2.32
C ARG A 385 22.40 -11.39 -2.76
N HIS A 386 21.91 -12.09 -3.78
CA HIS A 386 20.53 -12.02 -4.23
C HIS A 386 19.59 -12.50 -3.11
N ALA A 387 19.93 -13.59 -2.41
CA ALA A 387 19.16 -14.06 -1.26
C ALA A 387 19.00 -13.00 -0.16
N GLN A 388 20.08 -12.29 0.17
CA GLN A 388 20.06 -11.18 1.13
C GLN A 388 19.22 -9.99 0.63
N ASN A 389 19.36 -9.61 -0.65
CA ASN A 389 18.55 -8.55 -1.25
C ASN A 389 17.06 -8.87 -1.16
N LEU A 390 16.65 -10.09 -1.49
CA LEU A 390 15.27 -10.55 -1.36
C LEU A 390 14.79 -10.46 0.09
N PHE A 391 15.58 -10.92 1.06
CA PHE A 391 15.24 -10.82 2.48
C PHE A 391 14.96 -9.37 2.91
N PHE A 392 15.80 -8.42 2.50
CA PHE A 392 15.58 -7.00 2.78
C PHE A 392 14.31 -6.47 2.12
N GLN A 393 14.03 -6.85 0.87
CA GLN A 393 12.81 -6.44 0.17
C GLN A 393 11.54 -6.96 0.87
N TRP A 394 11.57 -8.21 1.38
CA TRP A 394 10.45 -8.79 2.13
C TRP A 394 10.20 -8.06 3.45
N ALA A 395 11.27 -7.77 4.21
CA ALA A 395 11.17 -6.99 5.45
C ALA A 395 10.63 -5.57 5.19
N GLN A 396 11.06 -4.92 4.10
CA GLN A 396 10.54 -3.62 3.68
C GLN A 396 9.07 -3.67 3.24
N PHE A 397 8.64 -4.75 2.59
CA PHE A 397 7.24 -4.96 2.24
C PHE A 397 6.39 -5.03 3.51
N LEU A 398 6.76 -5.89 4.47
CA LEU A 398 6.01 -6.05 5.73
C LEU A 398 5.97 -4.79 6.58
N SER A 399 7.07 -4.04 6.63
CA SER A 399 7.10 -2.75 7.34
C SER A 399 6.06 -1.76 6.80
N ARG A 400 5.90 -1.71 5.46
CA ARG A 400 4.90 -0.84 4.81
C ARG A 400 3.49 -1.37 4.96
N TRP A 401 3.32 -2.68 4.80
CA TRP A 401 2.03 -3.32 4.97
C TRP A 401 1.51 -3.12 6.40
N SER A 402 2.39 -3.22 7.40
CA SER A 402 2.08 -2.87 8.80
C SER A 402 1.61 -1.43 8.96
N GLN A 403 2.28 -0.48 8.29
CA GLN A 403 1.86 0.93 8.30
C GLN A 403 0.47 1.10 7.69
N GLN A 404 0.14 0.39 6.61
CA GLN A 404 -1.18 0.47 5.99
C GLN A 404 -2.28 -0.05 6.93
N VAL A 405 -2.04 -1.20 7.58
CA VAL A 405 -2.98 -1.76 8.57
C VAL A 405 -3.14 -0.81 9.77
N MET A 406 -2.06 -0.17 10.23
CA MET A 406 -2.10 0.76 11.37
C MET A 406 -2.71 2.12 11.02
N LEU A 407 -2.45 2.66 9.83
CA LEU A 407 -2.95 3.97 9.40
C LEU A 407 -4.45 3.96 9.11
N SER A 408 -5.00 2.85 8.61
CA SER A 408 -6.46 2.70 8.42
C SER A 408 -7.26 2.95 9.71
N ARG A 409 -6.61 2.82 10.87
CA ARG A 409 -7.23 2.97 12.21
C ARG A 409 -7.16 4.39 12.76
N LEU A 410 -6.16 5.16 12.36
CA LEU A 410 -6.06 6.57 12.78
C LEU A 410 -7.07 7.47 12.06
N LEU A 411 -7.75 6.94 11.02
CA LEU A 411 -8.70 7.64 10.19
C LEU A 411 -10.16 7.22 10.41
N GLU A 412 -10.43 6.30 11.35
CA GLU A 412 -11.82 6.02 11.73
C GLU A 412 -12.40 7.24 12.47
N PRO A 413 -13.50 7.85 11.97
CA PRO A 413 -14.22 8.85 12.73
C PRO A 413 -14.78 8.15 13.97
N GLY A 414 -14.45 8.65 15.16
CA GLY A 414 -14.96 8.10 16.41
C GLY A 414 -16.48 7.98 16.35
N GLU A 415 -16.98 6.77 16.61
CA GLU A 415 -18.39 6.52 16.81
C GLU A 415 -18.88 7.43 17.96
N GLU A 416 -19.74 8.39 17.62
CA GLU A 416 -20.51 9.10 18.62
C GLU A 416 -21.43 8.09 19.33
N GLU A 417 -21.22 7.95 20.63
CA GLU A 417 -22.07 7.21 21.56
C GLU A 417 -23.55 7.60 21.39
N SER A 418 -24.33 6.78 20.68
CA SER A 418 -25.80 6.90 20.70
C SER A 418 -26.40 5.96 21.76
N GLY A 419 -26.12 6.29 23.02
CA GLY A 419 -26.85 5.75 24.16
C GLY A 419 -28.13 6.55 24.41
N ARG A 420 -29.28 6.05 23.91
CA ARG A 420 -30.60 5.96 24.61
C ARG A 420 -31.81 6.10 23.66
N SER A 421 -32.45 4.94 23.46
CA SER A 421 -33.84 4.65 23.85
C SER A 421 -34.97 5.54 23.32
N GLY A 422 -35.88 4.92 22.54
CA GLY A 422 -37.32 5.08 22.81
C GLY A 422 -38.26 5.12 21.61
N THR A 423 -38.77 3.94 21.24
CA THR A 423 -40.17 3.65 20.86
C THR A 423 -40.83 4.32 19.64
N THR A 424 -41.03 3.49 18.61
CA THR A 424 -42.32 3.16 17.95
C THR A 424 -43.25 4.31 17.53
N PHE A 425 -43.33 4.62 16.23
CA PHE A 425 -44.37 4.16 15.29
C PHE A 425 -43.99 4.53 13.85
#